data_AF-A0A131Y533-F1
#
_entry.id   AF-A0A131Y533-F1
#
_cell.length_a   1.000
_cell.length_b   1.000
_cell.length_c   1.000
_cell.angle_alpha   90.00
_cell.angle_beta   90.00
_cell.angle_gamma   90.00
#
_symmetry.space_group_name_H-M   'P 1'
#
loop_
_entity.id
_entity.type
_entity.pdbx_description
1 polymer ?
#
loop_
_entity_poly.entity_id
_entity_poly.type
_entity_poly.pdbx_seq_one_letter_code
_entity_poly.pdbx_strand_id
1 'polypeptide(L)'
;LQRQLETNAETAGQFDTRLAQKRLPQISVTAVDPDIEEEELKTKIIQQNRIEALNTDIKLVQTFERTDKKKTHILEVTPAVFNQISHMEKLLLGWTVCPMRENIHTTRCNTCCRYGHTSNNCRGEERC
;
A
#
# COMPACT_ATOMS: atom_id res chain seq x y z
N LEU A 1 33.40 -1.30 -0.86
CA LEU A 1 32.63 -1.37 0.40
C LEU A 1 32.04 -2.76 0.66
N GLN A 2 31.37 -3.40 -0.32
CA GLN A 2 30.88 -4.78 -0.16
C GLN A 2 31.99 -5.81 0.11
N ARG A 3 33.12 -5.70 -0.61
CA ARG A 3 34.30 -6.59 -0.47
C ARG A 3 35.03 -6.56 0.88
N GLN A 4 34.73 -5.62 1.77
CA GLN A 4 35.44 -5.42 3.03
C GLN A 4 34.66 -5.95 4.24
N LEU A 5 33.36 -6.19 4.09
CA LEU A 5 32.51 -6.79 5.13
C LEU A 5 32.61 -8.33 5.13
N GLU A 6 33.08 -8.92 4.02
CA GLU A 6 33.23 -10.37 3.82
C GLU A 6 34.50 -10.92 4.48
N THR A 7 35.47 -10.05 4.83
CA THR A 7 36.80 -10.44 5.30
C THR A 7 36.90 -10.58 6.83
N ASN A 8 35.93 -10.06 7.60
CA ASN A 8 35.97 -10.12 9.07
C ASN A 8 34.84 -11.01 9.61
N ALA A 9 35.18 -12.26 9.94
CA ALA A 9 34.26 -13.27 10.46
C ALA A 9 33.60 -12.89 11.80
N GLU A 10 34.15 -11.93 12.54
CA GLU A 10 33.61 -11.46 13.83
C GLU A 10 32.42 -10.50 13.67
N THR A 11 32.24 -9.87 12.50
CA THR A 11 31.24 -8.82 12.30
C THR A 11 29.92 -9.35 11.71
N ALA A 12 29.89 -10.59 11.22
CA ALA A 12 28.69 -11.18 10.61
C ALA A 12 27.54 -11.47 11.60
N GLY A 13 27.82 -11.57 12.92
CA GLY A 13 26.83 -11.88 13.95
C GLY A 13 26.05 -10.68 14.50
N GLN A 14 26.45 -9.44 14.18
CA GLN A 14 25.83 -8.22 14.75
C GLN A 14 24.97 -7.40 13.78
N PHE A 15 25.02 -7.69 12.47
CA PHE A 15 24.34 -6.87 11.47
C PHE A 15 23.42 -7.73 10.60
N ASP A 16 22.11 -7.55 10.77
CA ASP A 16 21.09 -8.07 9.84
C ASP A 16 21.19 -7.29 8.54
N THR A 17 21.94 -7.83 7.58
CA THR A 17 22.06 -7.23 6.24
C THR A 17 20.80 -7.55 5.44
N ARG A 18 19.78 -6.69 5.56
CA ARG A 18 18.57 -6.77 4.74
C ARG A 18 18.87 -6.33 3.31
N LEU A 19 18.83 -7.28 2.38
CA LEU A 19 18.85 -6.98 0.95
C LEU A 19 17.65 -6.11 0.58
N ALA A 20 17.89 -5.07 -0.22
CA ALA A 20 16.85 -4.19 -0.71
C ALA A 20 15.92 -4.97 -1.66
N GLN A 21 14.75 -5.37 -1.15
CA GLN A 21 13.72 -6.03 -1.94
C GLN A 21 12.90 -4.99 -2.70
N LYS A 22 12.51 -5.32 -3.95
CA LYS A 22 11.53 -4.54 -4.69
C LYS A 22 10.21 -4.57 -3.93
N ARG A 23 9.66 -3.40 -3.64
CA ARG A 23 8.35 -3.30 -2.99
C ARG A 23 7.25 -3.64 -3.99
N LEU A 24 6.28 -4.40 -3.52
CA LEU A 24 5.05 -4.63 -4.24
C LEU A 24 4.18 -3.36 -4.22
N PRO A 25 3.38 -3.12 -5.26
CA PRO A 25 2.47 -1.98 -5.28
C PRO A 25 1.44 -2.09 -4.14
N GLN A 26 1.15 -0.94 -3.53
CA GLN A 26 0.19 -0.82 -2.45
C GLN A 26 -1.00 0.02 -2.87
N ILE A 27 -2.17 -0.40 -2.43
CA ILE A 27 -3.45 0.22 -2.75
C ILE A 27 -4.19 0.49 -1.45
N SER A 28 -4.87 1.63 -1.40
CA SER A 28 -5.75 1.99 -0.29
C SER A 28 -7.18 1.96 -0.78
N VAL A 29 -8.02 1.17 -0.11
CA VAL A 29 -9.44 1.04 -0.37
C VAL A 29 -10.18 1.70 0.78
N THR A 30 -10.92 2.75 0.48
CA THR A 30 -11.65 3.55 1.47
C THR A 30 -13.13 3.21 1.46
N ALA A 31 -13.83 3.54 2.55
CA ALA A 31 -15.28 3.37 2.69
C ALA A 31 -15.76 1.91 2.72
N VAL A 32 -14.93 1.00 3.25
CA VAL A 32 -15.31 -0.41 3.40
C VAL A 32 -16.20 -0.59 4.63
N ASP A 33 -17.23 -1.42 4.49
CA ASP A 33 -18.15 -1.76 5.57
C ASP A 33 -17.42 -2.47 6.72
N PRO A 34 -17.69 -2.09 7.98
CA PRO A 34 -16.98 -2.63 9.13
C PRO A 34 -17.27 -4.11 9.40
N ASP A 35 -18.37 -4.63 8.86
CA ASP A 35 -18.85 -6.01 9.01
C ASP A 35 -18.04 -7.01 8.16
N ILE A 36 -17.31 -6.54 7.15
CA ILE A 36 -16.53 -7.41 6.25
C ILE A 36 -15.25 -7.86 6.96
N GLU A 37 -15.11 -9.17 7.14
CA GLU A 37 -13.90 -9.79 7.69
C GLU A 37 -12.74 -9.79 6.67
N GLU A 38 -11.50 -9.85 7.17
CA GLU A 38 -10.28 -9.75 6.33
C GLU A 38 -10.16 -10.90 5.31
N GLU A 39 -10.58 -12.11 5.67
CA GLU A 39 -10.55 -13.29 4.79
C GLU A 39 -11.61 -13.20 3.70
N GLU A 40 -12.80 -12.70 4.04
CA GLU A 40 -13.87 -12.45 3.09
C GLU A 40 -13.54 -11.29 2.15
N LEU A 41 -12.85 -10.26 2.65
CA LEU A 41 -12.51 -9.05 1.88
C LEU A 41 -11.77 -9.42 0.59
N LYS A 42 -10.71 -10.24 0.68
CA LYS A 42 -9.91 -10.65 -0.49
C LYS A 42 -10.77 -11.41 -1.51
N THR A 43 -11.56 -12.35 -1.02
CA THR A 43 -12.41 -13.20 -1.85
C THR A 43 -13.47 -12.36 -2.57
N LYS A 44 -14.11 -11.42 -1.85
CA LYS A 44 -15.11 -10.49 -2.42
C LYS A 44 -14.49 -9.59 -3.49
N ILE A 45 -13.29 -9.06 -3.27
CA ILE A 45 -12.57 -8.24 -4.27
C ILE A 45 -12.39 -9.02 -5.56
N ILE A 46 -11.84 -10.23 -5.47
CA ILE A 46 -11.52 -11.07 -6.63
C ILE A 46 -12.80 -11.47 -7.38
N GLN A 47 -13.79 -12.00 -6.67
CA GLN A 47 -15.01 -12.54 -7.28
C GLN A 47 -15.91 -11.45 -7.87
N GLN A 48 -16.13 -10.34 -7.15
CA GLN A 48 -17.09 -9.31 -7.57
C GLN A 48 -16.54 -8.40 -8.66
N ASN A 49 -15.22 -8.17 -8.71
CA ASN A 49 -14.58 -7.32 -9.71
C ASN A 49 -14.01 -8.12 -10.89
N ARG A 50 -14.23 -9.45 -10.92
CA ARG A 50 -13.76 -10.39 -11.97
C ARG A 50 -12.27 -10.26 -12.24
N ILE A 51 -11.48 -10.12 -11.18
CA ILE A 51 -10.03 -9.96 -11.26
C ILE A 51 -9.41 -11.36 -11.37
N GLU A 52 -8.53 -11.56 -12.34
CA GLU A 52 -7.76 -12.80 -12.45
C GLU A 52 -6.61 -12.80 -11.42
N ALA A 53 -6.91 -13.21 -10.18
CA ALA A 53 -5.98 -13.23 -9.05
C ALA A 53 -6.31 -14.37 -8.07
N LEU A 54 -5.31 -14.82 -7.31
CA LEU A 54 -5.50 -15.71 -6.16
C LEU A 54 -5.52 -14.92 -4.85
N ASN A 55 -6.07 -15.50 -3.77
CA ASN A 55 -6.03 -14.88 -2.44
C ASN A 55 -4.59 -14.63 -1.93
N THR A 56 -3.60 -15.35 -2.47
CA THR A 56 -2.16 -15.14 -2.20
C THR A 56 -1.58 -13.90 -2.89
N ASP A 57 -2.20 -13.42 -3.97
CA ASP A 57 -1.76 -12.21 -4.69
C ASP A 57 -2.13 -10.92 -3.96
N ILE A 58 -3.02 -11.00 -2.97
CA ILE A 58 -3.54 -9.85 -2.23
C ILE A 58 -3.24 -10.06 -0.73
N LYS A 59 -2.39 -9.19 -0.20
CA LYS A 59 -2.03 -9.18 1.22
C LYS A 59 -2.58 -7.93 1.89
N LEU A 60 -3.34 -8.11 2.97
CA LEU A 60 -3.75 -7.00 3.81
C LEU A 60 -2.58 -6.58 4.70
N VAL A 61 -2.18 -5.32 4.57
CA VAL A 61 -1.02 -4.74 5.29
C VAL A 61 -1.49 -4.07 6.56
N GLN A 62 -2.50 -3.20 6.44
CA GLN A 62 -3.03 -2.41 7.56
C GLN A 62 -4.50 -2.08 7.35
N THR A 63 -5.22 -1.92 8.45
CA THR A 63 -6.60 -1.45 8.48
C THR A 63 -6.68 -0.22 9.38
N PHE A 64 -7.35 0.82 8.90
CA PHE A 64 -7.57 2.07 9.62
C PHE A 64 -9.06 2.30 9.76
N GLU A 65 -9.50 2.60 10.96
CA GLU A 65 -10.87 2.99 11.23
C GLU A 65 -10.98 4.52 11.17
N ARG A 66 -11.89 5.03 10.35
CA ARG A 66 -12.20 6.47 10.33
C ARG A 66 -13.31 6.76 11.34
N THR A 67 -13.37 8.01 11.80
CA THR A 67 -14.41 8.52 12.71
C THR A 67 -15.84 8.23 12.24
N ASP A 68 -16.05 8.06 10.93
CA ASP A 68 -17.33 7.74 10.29
C ASP A 68 -17.71 6.24 10.37
N LYS A 69 -17.07 5.44 11.23
CA LYS A 69 -17.22 3.96 11.36
C LYS A 69 -16.90 3.14 10.10
N LYS A 70 -16.41 3.78 9.05
CA LYS A 70 -15.94 3.11 7.83
C LYS A 70 -14.48 2.71 7.95
N LYS A 71 -14.15 1.51 7.48
CA LYS A 71 -12.78 1.00 7.44
C LYS A 71 -12.08 1.42 6.16
N THR A 72 -10.78 1.68 6.27
CA THR A 72 -9.86 1.90 5.15
C THR A 72 -8.81 0.81 5.22
N HIS A 73 -8.70 0.00 4.18
CA HIS A 73 -7.76 -1.10 4.10
C HIS A 73 -6.61 -0.74 3.17
N ILE A 74 -5.37 -0.98 3.61
CA ILE A 74 -4.18 -0.91 2.77
C ILE A 74 -3.80 -2.33 2.38
N LEU A 75 -3.88 -2.61 1.08
CA LEU A 75 -3.58 -3.91 0.49
C LEU A 75 -2.28 -3.80 -0.31
N GLU A 76 -1.45 -4.81 -0.21
CA GLU A 76 -0.29 -5.04 -1.06
C GLU A 76 -0.67 -6.09 -2.10
N VAL A 77 -0.46 -5.77 -3.37
CA VAL A 77 -0.92 -6.60 -4.49
C VAL A 77 0.21 -6.92 -5.44
N THR A 78 0.10 -8.01 -6.19
CA THR A 78 1.04 -8.29 -7.27
C THR A 78 0.86 -7.28 -8.42
N PRO A 79 1.93 -6.96 -9.17
CA PRO A 79 1.87 -5.95 -10.23
C PRO A 79 0.88 -6.30 -11.35
N ALA A 80 0.67 -7.59 -11.64
CA ALA A 80 -0.33 -8.05 -12.59
C ALA A 80 -1.75 -7.68 -12.16
N VAL A 81 -2.06 -7.89 -10.88
CA VAL A 81 -3.35 -7.53 -10.28
C VAL A 81 -3.50 -6.01 -10.22
N PHE A 82 -2.45 -5.30 -9.82
CA PHE A 82 -2.45 -3.84 -9.78
C PHE A 82 -2.81 -3.23 -11.13
N ASN A 83 -2.24 -3.74 -12.23
CA ASN A 83 -2.52 -3.23 -13.56
C ASN A 83 -4.00 -3.42 -13.94
N GLN A 84 -4.62 -4.55 -13.57
CA GLN A 84 -6.05 -4.77 -13.83
C GLN A 84 -6.93 -3.79 -13.05
N ILE A 85 -6.66 -3.59 -11.76
CA ILE A 85 -7.49 -2.74 -10.88
C ILE A 85 -7.24 -1.24 -11.04
N SER A 86 -6.04 -0.84 -11.50
CA SER A 86 -5.68 0.56 -11.69
C SER A 86 -6.63 1.27 -12.67
N HIS A 87 -7.12 0.55 -13.68
CA HIS A 87 -8.09 1.05 -14.65
C HIS A 87 -9.50 1.26 -14.08
N MET A 88 -9.86 0.62 -12.96
CA MET A 88 -11.23 0.65 -12.44
C MET A 88 -11.47 1.82 -11.48
N GLU A 89 -10.43 2.33 -10.81
CA GLU A 89 -10.43 3.39 -9.76
C GLU A 89 -11.32 3.11 -8.52
N LYS A 90 -12.26 2.17 -8.62
CA LYS A 90 -13.26 1.82 -7.61
C LYS A 90 -13.42 0.30 -7.61
N LEU A 91 -13.60 -0.27 -6.43
CA LEU A 91 -13.85 -1.68 -6.25
C LEU A 91 -15.26 -1.89 -5.70
N LEU A 92 -15.95 -2.90 -6.23
CA LEU A 92 -17.20 -3.38 -5.67
C LEU A 92 -16.90 -4.32 -4.49
N LEU A 93 -17.51 -4.03 -3.34
CA LEU A 93 -17.40 -4.81 -2.11
C LEU A 93 -18.80 -4.99 -1.50
N GLY A 94 -19.34 -6.20 -1.59
CA GLY A 94 -20.72 -6.49 -1.22
C GLY A 94 -21.69 -5.69 -2.09
N TRP A 95 -22.38 -4.74 -1.46
CA TRP A 95 -23.32 -3.80 -2.08
C TRP A 95 -22.77 -2.37 -2.17
N THR A 96 -21.52 -2.17 -1.76
CA THR A 96 -20.91 -0.85 -1.61
C THR A 96 -19.81 -0.64 -2.65
N VAL A 97 -19.81 0.52 -3.30
CA VAL A 97 -18.73 0.93 -4.21
C VAL A 97 -17.67 1.68 -3.41
N CYS A 98 -16.48 1.10 -3.33
CA CYS A 98 -15.39 1.59 -2.51
C CYS A 98 -14.31 2.26 -3.40
N PRO A 99 -14.00 3.54 -3.21
CA PRO A 99 -12.96 4.20 -3.96
C PRO A 99 -11.58 3.67 -3.59
N MET A 100 -10.77 3.42 -4.63
CA MET A 100 -9.40 2.93 -4.54
C MET A 100 -8.43 4.07 -4.89
N ARG A 101 -7.28 4.09 -4.21
CA ARG A 101 -6.15 4.98 -4.50
C ARG A 101 -4.85 4.21 -4.43
N GLU A 102 -3.92 4.46 -5.34
CA GLU A 102 -2.54 3.99 -5.21
C GLU A 102 -1.90 4.63 -3.98
N ASN A 103 -1.22 3.82 -3.17
CA ASN A 103 -0.46 4.29 -2.02
C ASN A 103 1.01 4.47 -2.41
N ILE A 104 1.40 5.72 -2.67
CA ILE A 104 2.77 6.08 -3.02
C ILE A 104 3.55 6.34 -1.73
N HIS A 105 4.61 5.57 -1.49
CA HIS A 105 5.46 5.71 -0.31
C HIS A 105 6.19 7.08 -0.24
N THR A 106 6.38 7.72 -1.38
CA THR A 106 7.06 9.02 -1.45
C THR A 106 6.08 10.13 -1.09
N THR A 107 6.28 10.74 0.07
CA THR A 107 5.53 11.91 0.49
C THR A 107 5.86 13.10 -0.40
N ARG A 108 4.84 13.65 -1.06
CA ARG A 108 4.88 14.95 -1.74
C ARG A 108 4.23 16.01 -0.85
N CYS A 109 4.89 17.14 -0.67
CA CYS A 109 4.31 18.28 0.02
C CYS A 109 3.28 18.97 -0.88
N ASN A 110 2.06 19.20 -0.38
CA ASN A 110 1.01 19.86 -1.15
C ASN A 110 1.21 21.39 -1.26
N THR A 111 2.14 21.96 -0.49
CA THR A 111 2.35 23.42 -0.43
C THR A 111 3.46 23.88 -1.38
N CYS A 112 4.63 23.23 -1.34
CA CYS A 112 5.79 23.61 -2.17
C CYS A 112 6.07 22.60 -3.31
N CYS A 113 5.26 21.55 -3.42
CA CYS A 113 5.38 20.47 -4.39
C CYS A 113 6.70 19.66 -4.35
N ARG A 114 7.56 19.85 -3.34
CA ARG A 114 8.80 19.07 -3.16
C ARG A 114 8.53 17.75 -2.43
N TYR A 115 9.43 16.79 -2.62
CA TYR A 115 9.38 15.49 -1.97
C TYR A 115 10.08 15.48 -0.60
N GLY A 116 9.76 14.49 0.23
CA GLY A 116 10.48 14.21 1.48
C GLY A 116 9.95 14.92 2.72
N HIS A 117 8.86 15.68 2.62
CA HIS A 117 8.16 16.26 3.76
C HIS A 117 6.66 16.41 3.49
N THR A 118 5.87 16.47 4.56
CA THR A 118 4.44 16.81 4.52
C THR A 118 4.25 18.32 4.60
N SER A 119 3.07 18.82 4.20
CA SER A 119 2.72 20.24 4.32
C SER A 119 2.86 20.77 5.76
N ASN A 120 2.61 19.93 6.76
CA ASN A 120 2.71 20.32 8.17
C ASN A 120 4.14 20.65 8.62
N ASN A 121 5.16 20.14 7.92
CA ASN A 121 6.57 20.41 8.19
C ASN A 121 7.23 21.18 7.03
N CYS A 122 6.43 21.93 6.27
CA CYS A 122 6.94 22.67 5.13
C CYS A 122 7.69 23.93 5.57
N ARG A 123 8.90 24.11 5.04
CA ARG A 123 9.71 25.34 5.19
C ARG A 123 9.93 26.06 3.85
N GLY A 124 9.24 25.59 2.80
CA GLY A 124 9.37 26.14 1.45
C GLY A 124 8.29 27.18 1.17
N GLU A 125 8.54 27.99 0.14
CA GLU A 125 7.54 28.90 -0.40
C GLU A 125 6.42 28.14 -1.10
N GLU A 126 5.21 28.67 -0.99
CA GLU A 126 4.02 28.19 -1.70
C GLU A 126 4.24 28.23 -3.21
N ARG A 127 3.99 27.09 -3.88
CA ARG A 127 4.09 26.98 -5.33
C ARG A 127 2.80 26.37 -5.85
N CYS A 128 2.03 27.19 -6.56
CA CYS A 128 0.83 26.80 -7.30
C CYS A 128 1.17 25.95 -8.53
#